data_AF-A0A9D2TZH5-F1
#
_entry.id   AF-A0A9D2TZH5-F1
#
_cell.length_a   1.000
_cell.length_b   1.000
_cell.length_c   1.000
_cell.angle_alpha   90.00
_cell.angle_beta   90.00
_cell.angle_gamma   90.00
#
_symmetry.space_group_name_H-M   'P 1'
#
loop_
_entity.id
_entity.type
_entity.pdbx_description
1 polymer ?
#
loop_
_entity_poly.entity_id
_entity_poly.type
_entity_poly.pdbx_seq_one_letter_code
_entity_poly.pdbx_strand_id
1 'polypeptide(L)'
;MLEKVWIVIGRKDAAAEEQKERLKERLLKEGLEVETGPSFSDSGKPRTAAGELYLTDCPEQVRRLTNGDCRILLYLTDESRRLPMPEYPYAVEELEEIDAGYLEGIYRRLVGEPWEILRTERLIVREQ
;
A
#
# COMPACT_ATOMS: atom_id res chain seq x y z
N MET A 1 -6.77 5.46 -11.07
CA MET A 1 -7.30 5.47 -9.69
C MET A 1 -6.94 4.13 -9.08
N LEU A 2 -6.79 4.09 -7.77
CA LEU A 2 -6.62 2.88 -6.99
C LEU A 2 -7.93 2.11 -7.01
N GLU A 3 -7.82 0.82 -7.30
CA GLU A 3 -8.94 -0.12 -7.42
C GLU A 3 -8.75 -1.24 -6.40
N LYS A 4 -7.51 -1.68 -6.18
CA LYS A 4 -7.19 -2.87 -5.39
C LYS A 4 -5.96 -2.71 -4.49
N VAL A 5 -6.06 -3.26 -3.28
CA VAL A 5 -5.02 -3.25 -2.26
C VAL A 5 -4.68 -4.67 -1.83
N TRP A 6 -3.40 -5.01 -1.93
CA TRP A 6 -2.84 -6.28 -1.48
C TRP A 6 -2.25 -6.10 -0.09
N ILE A 7 -2.87 -6.71 0.93
CA ILE A 7 -2.39 -6.65 2.32
C ILE A 7 -1.58 -7.91 2.63
N VAL A 8 -0.25 -7.74 2.74
CA VAL A 8 0.70 -8.82 3.01
C VAL A 8 1.50 -8.49 4.26
N ILE A 9 0.90 -8.74 5.43
CA ILE A 9 1.54 -8.57 6.73
C ILE A 9 2.09 -9.93 7.17
N GLY A 10 3.41 -10.00 7.39
CA GLY A 10 4.15 -11.19 7.81
C GLY A 10 4.10 -11.44 9.32
N ARG A 11 3.83 -10.40 10.11
CA ARG A 11 3.62 -10.51 11.56
C ARG A 11 2.37 -11.33 11.87
N LYS A 12 2.50 -12.34 12.75
CA LYS A 12 1.43 -13.30 13.10
C LYS A 12 0.89 -13.14 14.51
N ASP A 13 1.15 -12.02 15.17
CA ASP A 13 0.59 -11.75 16.48
C ASP A 13 -0.90 -11.39 16.39
N ALA A 14 -1.64 -11.71 17.45
CA ALA A 14 -3.09 -11.50 17.49
C ALA A 14 -3.48 -10.03 17.23
N ALA A 15 -2.67 -9.09 17.71
CA ALA A 15 -2.88 -7.66 17.49
C ALA A 15 -2.74 -7.27 16.02
N ALA A 16 -1.72 -7.74 15.31
CA ALA A 16 -1.55 -7.43 13.89
C ALA A 16 -2.64 -8.07 13.02
N GLU A 17 -3.09 -9.29 13.34
CA GLU A 17 -4.22 -9.91 12.65
C GLU A 17 -5.53 -9.15 12.89
N GLU A 18 -5.79 -8.69 14.11
CA GLU A 18 -6.95 -7.84 14.40
C GLU A 18 -6.88 -6.52 13.62
N GLN A 19 -5.73 -5.85 13.63
CA GLN A 19 -5.54 -4.59 12.88
C GLN A 19 -5.70 -4.79 11.37
N LYS A 20 -5.21 -5.91 10.85
CA LYS A 20 -5.35 -6.30 9.44
C LYS A 20 -6.80 -6.51 9.04
N GLU A 21 -7.59 -7.22 9.86
CA GLU A 21 -9.02 -7.41 9.58
C GLU A 21 -9.79 -6.09 9.68
N ARG A 22 -9.51 -5.26 10.70
CA ARG A 22 -10.11 -3.92 10.81
C ARG A 22 -9.81 -3.03 9.59
N LEU A 23 -8.56 -3.04 9.12
CA LEU A 23 -8.16 -2.31 7.93
C LEU A 23 -8.91 -2.81 6.70
N LYS A 24 -8.98 -4.13 6.52
CA LYS A 24 -9.68 -4.76 5.41
C LYS A 24 -11.16 -4.39 5.38
N GLU A 25 -11.86 -4.49 6.51
CA GLU A 25 -13.27 -4.12 6.61
C GLU A 25 -13.53 -2.66 6.22
N ARG A 26 -12.66 -1.75 6.68
CA ARG A 26 -12.76 -0.32 6.35
C ARG A 26 -12.55 -0.06 4.86
N LEU A 27 -11.49 -0.61 4.27
CA LEU A 27 -11.19 -0.41 2.85
C LEU A 27 -12.30 -1.00 1.95
N LEU A 28 -12.86 -2.16 2.32
CA LEU A 28 -14.01 -2.75 1.62
C LEU A 28 -15.25 -1.84 1.70
N LYS A 29 -15.51 -1.23 2.86
CA LYS A 29 -16.63 -0.29 3.06
C LYS A 29 -16.48 0.97 2.20
N GLU A 30 -15.26 1.39 1.93
CA GLU A 30 -14.92 2.54 1.10
C GLU A 30 -14.86 2.20 -0.40
N GLY A 31 -15.08 0.92 -0.76
CA GLY A 31 -15.25 0.47 -2.14
C GLY A 31 -13.96 -0.01 -2.83
N LEU A 32 -12.88 -0.24 -2.09
CA LEU A 32 -11.65 -0.83 -2.61
C LEU A 32 -11.71 -2.35 -2.55
N GLU A 33 -11.14 -3.01 -3.57
CA GLU A 33 -10.90 -4.45 -3.53
C GLU A 33 -9.71 -4.74 -2.59
N VAL A 34 -9.87 -5.70 -1.67
CA VAL A 34 -8.83 -6.04 -0.69
C VAL A 34 -8.57 -7.54 -0.67
N GLU A 35 -7.31 -7.92 -0.87
CA GLU A 35 -6.89 -9.32 -0.81
C GLU A 35 -5.76 -9.52 0.21
N THR A 36 -5.88 -10.58 1.01
CA THR A 36 -4.91 -10.98 2.05
C THR A 36 -4.18 -12.25 1.64
N GLY A 37 -2.86 -12.16 1.43
CA GLY A 37 -1.99 -13.32 1.17
C GLY A 37 -1.52 -13.47 -0.28
N PRO A 38 -0.41 -14.21 -0.52
CA PRO A 38 0.30 -14.15 -1.79
C PRO A 38 -0.08 -15.31 -2.71
N SER A 39 0.07 -15.11 -4.02
CA SER A 39 0.70 -16.16 -4.83
C SER A 39 1.57 -15.52 -5.91
N PHE A 40 2.82 -15.23 -5.56
CA PHE A 40 3.88 -15.43 -6.55
C PHE A 40 4.13 -16.93 -6.69
N SER A 41 3.11 -17.65 -7.16
CA SER A 41 3.31 -18.92 -7.85
C SER A 41 3.80 -18.56 -9.24
N ASP A 42 4.91 -19.19 -9.61
CA ASP A 42 5.58 -19.12 -10.89
C ASP A 42 6.35 -17.83 -11.20
N SER A 43 7.69 -17.98 -11.19
CA SER A 43 8.61 -17.77 -12.32
C SER A 43 8.63 -16.44 -13.09
N GLY A 44 7.59 -15.61 -13.01
CA GLY A 44 7.48 -14.28 -13.60
C GLY A 44 7.79 -13.20 -12.57
N LYS A 45 8.40 -12.11 -13.03
CA LYS A 45 8.54 -10.92 -12.21
C LYS A 45 7.15 -10.45 -11.78
N PRO A 46 6.92 -10.19 -10.49
CA PRO A 46 5.67 -9.60 -10.04
C PRO A 46 5.47 -8.28 -10.78
N ARG A 47 4.29 -7.99 -11.33
CA ARG A 47 4.01 -6.67 -11.89
C ARG A 47 2.64 -6.27 -11.42
N THR A 48 2.59 -5.14 -10.74
CA THR A 48 1.34 -4.59 -10.23
C THR A 48 0.54 -4.02 -11.41
N ALA A 49 -0.73 -4.41 -11.54
CA ALA A 49 -1.60 -3.83 -12.56
C ALA A 49 -1.79 -2.32 -12.31
N ALA A 50 -2.31 -1.60 -13.31
CA ALA A 50 -2.76 -0.23 -13.07
C ALA A 50 -3.88 -0.27 -12.01
N GLY A 51 -3.83 0.64 -11.04
CA GLY A 51 -4.81 0.69 -9.96
C GLY A 51 -4.56 -0.28 -8.79
N GLU A 52 -3.41 -0.96 -8.74
CA GLU A 52 -3.08 -1.84 -7.60
C GLU A 52 -1.97 -1.25 -6.70
N LEU A 53 -2.06 -1.52 -5.39
CA LEU A 53 -1.08 -1.13 -4.37
C LEU A 53 -0.79 -2.28 -3.40
N TYR A 54 0.47 -2.47 -3.02
CA TYR A 54 0.88 -3.46 -2.04
C TYR A 54 1.19 -2.81 -0.69
N LEU A 55 0.57 -3.29 0.38
CA LEU A 55 0.88 -2.95 1.76
C LEU A 55 1.60 -4.13 2.43
N THR A 56 2.85 -3.94 2.85
CA THR A 56 3.62 -5.04 3.46
C THR A 56 4.65 -4.56 4.47
N ASP A 57 4.89 -5.37 5.51
CA ASP A 57 5.96 -5.22 6.50
C ASP A 57 7.14 -6.16 6.25
N CYS A 58 7.06 -7.03 5.23
CA CYS A 58 8.00 -8.13 5.05
C CYS A 58 9.12 -7.76 4.06
N PRO A 59 10.39 -7.61 4.52
CA PRO A 59 11.50 -7.26 3.64
C PRO A 59 11.70 -8.21 2.45
N GLU A 60 11.44 -9.50 2.65
CA GLU A 60 11.56 -10.49 1.58
C GLU A 60 10.55 -10.29 0.46
N GLN A 61 9.30 -9.93 0.81
CA GLN A 61 8.25 -9.64 -0.17
C GLN A 61 8.56 -8.35 -0.93
N VAL A 62 9.04 -7.33 -0.22
CA VAL A 62 9.46 -6.07 -0.83
C VAL A 62 10.53 -6.30 -1.89
N ARG A 63 11.59 -7.07 -1.57
CA ARG A 63 12.66 -7.40 -2.53
C ARG A 63 12.15 -8.15 -3.77
N ARG A 64 11.12 -8.98 -3.61
CA ARG A 64 10.49 -9.67 -4.76
C ARG A 64 9.75 -8.66 -5.64
N LEU A 65 8.97 -7.77 -5.03
CA LEU A 65 8.15 -6.75 -5.69
C LEU A 65 8.98 -5.66 -6.39
N THR A 66 10.14 -5.26 -5.84
CA THR A 66 10.98 -4.20 -6.42
C THR A 66 11.45 -4.51 -7.85
N ASN A 67 11.62 -5.79 -8.20
CA ASN A 67 12.02 -6.18 -9.56
C ASN A 67 10.92 -6.01 -10.62
N GLY A 68 9.76 -5.46 -10.22
CA GLY A 68 8.49 -5.58 -10.89
C GLY A 68 7.76 -4.29 -11.31
N ASP A 69 8.35 -3.11 -11.07
CA ASP A 69 7.62 -1.82 -11.10
C ASP A 69 6.38 -1.84 -10.19
N CYS A 70 6.49 -2.51 -9.04
CA CYS A 70 5.40 -2.63 -8.10
C CYS A 70 5.25 -1.37 -7.24
N ARG A 71 3.99 -1.01 -6.95
CA ARG A 71 3.65 0.12 -6.08
C ARG A 71 3.53 -0.40 -4.65
N ILE A 72 4.42 0.05 -3.77
CA ILE A 72 4.57 -0.50 -2.43
C ILE A 72 4.40 0.62 -1.40
N LEU A 73 3.56 0.36 -0.40
CA LEU A 73 3.48 1.06 0.86
C LEU A 73 4.06 0.16 1.96
N LEU A 74 5.09 0.61 2.65
CA LEU A 74 5.69 -0.15 3.75
C LEU A 74 4.92 0.02 5.04
N TYR A 75 4.60 -1.09 5.71
CA TYR A 75 4.17 -1.07 7.11
C TYR A 75 5.40 -1.20 8.02
N LEU A 76 5.72 -0.13 8.75
CA LEU A 76 6.96 0.01 9.52
C LEU A 76 6.95 -0.83 10.80
N THR A 77 7.48 -2.03 10.69
CA THR A 77 7.89 -2.91 11.80
C THR A 77 9.40 -2.87 12.02
N ASP A 78 9.87 -3.43 13.14
CA ASP A 78 11.30 -3.58 13.46
C ASP A 78 12.11 -4.30 12.36
N GLU A 79 11.46 -5.18 11.60
CA GLU A 79 12.08 -5.89 10.47
C GLU A 79 12.15 -5.01 9.22
N SER A 80 11.04 -4.35 8.85
CA SER A 80 10.96 -3.47 7.69
C SER A 80 11.86 -2.22 7.80
N ARG A 81 12.11 -1.72 9.02
CA ARG A 81 13.00 -0.57 9.29
C ARG A 81 14.45 -0.81 8.85
N ARG A 82 14.82 -2.06 8.58
CA ARG A 82 16.15 -2.44 8.08
C ARG A 82 16.29 -2.28 6.58
N LEU A 83 15.21 -1.97 5.86
CA LEU A 83 15.22 -1.71 4.42
C LEU A 83 15.80 -0.32 4.11
N PRO A 84 16.48 -0.15 2.97
CA PRO A 84 16.95 1.16 2.52
C PRO A 84 15.77 2.08 2.17
N MET A 85 15.52 3.10 3.00
CA MET A 85 14.44 4.09 2.81
C MET A 85 14.40 4.76 1.43
N PRO A 86 15.52 5.08 0.74
CA PRO A 86 15.46 5.71 -0.58
C PRO A 86 14.76 4.88 -1.65
N GLU A 87 14.72 3.56 -1.50
CA GLU A 87 14.03 2.65 -2.42
C GLU A 87 12.52 2.57 -2.15
N TYR A 88 12.07 3.07 -0.99
CA TYR A 88 10.71 2.94 -0.48
C TYR A 88 10.24 4.26 0.14
N PRO A 89 9.84 5.24 -0.69
CA PRO A 89 9.60 6.61 -0.24
C PRO A 89 8.37 6.77 0.67
N TYR A 90 7.49 5.76 0.72
CA TYR A 90 6.25 5.81 1.51
C TYR A 90 6.16 4.64 2.48
N ALA A 91 5.91 4.99 3.74
CA ALA A 91 5.79 4.03 4.83
C ALA A 91 4.82 4.56 5.90
N VAL A 92 4.20 3.65 6.65
CA VAL A 92 3.22 3.94 7.71
C VAL A 92 3.55 3.14 8.95
N GLU A 93 3.42 3.75 10.14
CA GLU A 93 3.63 3.07 11.42
C GLU A 93 2.33 2.51 12.00
N GLU A 94 1.18 3.08 11.64
CA GLU A 94 -0.11 2.71 12.18
C GLU A 94 -1.11 2.39 11.05
N LEU A 95 -1.69 1.19 11.09
CA LEU A 95 -2.72 0.79 10.12
C LEU A 95 -4.04 1.54 10.33
N GLU A 96 -4.25 2.10 11.53
CA GLU A 96 -5.46 2.84 11.90
C GLU A 96 -5.58 4.18 11.17
N GLU A 97 -4.48 4.76 10.70
CA GLU A 97 -4.50 6.02 9.93
C GLU A 97 -4.80 5.80 8.43
N ILE A 98 -4.90 4.55 8.00
CA ILE A 98 -5.05 4.20 6.58
C ILE A 98 -6.53 4.17 6.19
N ASP A 99 -6.93 5.07 5.31
CA ASP A 99 -8.20 5.04 4.57
C ASP A 99 -7.96 4.98 3.05
N ALA A 100 -9.02 4.80 2.26
CA ALA A 100 -8.94 4.72 0.80
C ALA A 100 -8.40 6.01 0.17
N GLY A 101 -8.72 7.17 0.74
CA GLY A 101 -8.24 8.47 0.26
C GLY A 101 -6.73 8.63 0.45
N TYR A 102 -6.22 8.22 1.62
CA TYR A 102 -4.81 8.16 1.93
C TYR A 102 -4.07 7.24 0.96
N LEU A 103 -4.58 6.02 0.74
CA LEU A 103 -3.99 5.07 -0.19
C LEU A 103 -4.02 5.55 -1.65
N GLU A 104 -5.13 6.16 -2.09
CA GLU A 104 -5.26 6.76 -3.43
C GLU A 104 -4.18 7.82 -3.66
N GLY A 105 -3.93 8.67 -2.67
CA GLY A 105 -2.91 9.69 -2.81
C GLY A 105 -1.48 9.12 -2.84
N ILE A 106 -1.19 8.09 -2.03
CA ILE A 106 0.10 7.38 -2.10
C ILE A 106 0.27 6.72 -3.46
N TYR A 107 -0.78 6.05 -3.95
CA TYR A 107 -0.81 5.47 -5.29
C TYR A 107 -0.51 6.52 -6.37
N ARG A 108 -1.16 7.70 -6.31
CA ARG A 108 -0.94 8.81 -7.26
C ARG A 108 0.52 9.23 -7.30
N ARG A 109 1.14 9.44 -6.14
CA ARG A 109 2.57 9.81 -6.09
C ARG A 109 3.47 8.73 -6.66
N LEU A 110 3.19 7.46 -6.36
CA LEU A 110 3.92 6.33 -6.92
C LEU A 110 3.78 6.21 -8.45
N VAL A 111 2.70 6.76 -9.05
CA VAL A 111 2.55 6.86 -10.51
C VAL A 111 2.94 8.22 -11.10
N GLY A 112 3.48 9.13 -10.30
CA GLY A 112 3.88 10.47 -10.74
C GLY A 112 2.70 11.42 -10.98
N GLU A 113 1.52 11.12 -10.44
CA GLU A 113 0.38 12.04 -10.43
C GLU A 113 0.42 12.92 -9.16
N PRO A 114 0.17 14.23 -9.28
CA PRO A 114 0.14 15.12 -8.12
C PRO A 114 -0.97 14.74 -7.13
N TRP A 115 -0.67 14.87 -5.84
CA TRP A 115 -1.66 14.70 -4.78
C TRP A 115 -2.71 15.81 -4.82
N GLU A 116 -3.98 15.45 -4.64
CA GLU A 116 -5.09 16.40 -4.50
C GLU A 116 -5.22 16.83 -3.03
N ILE A 117 -4.86 18.08 -2.73
CA ILE A 117 -4.85 18.63 -1.37
C ILE A 117 -6.26 19.04 -0.95
N LEU A 118 -6.99 19.68 -1.87
CA LEU A 118 -8.34 20.17 -1.62
C LEU A 118 -9.10 20.21 -2.93
N ARG A 119 -10.35 19.73 -2.90
CA ARG A 119 -11.30 19.92 -3.99
C ARG A 119 -12.57 20.57 -3.48
N THR A 120 -12.98 21.59 -4.21
CA THR A 120 -14.28 22.23 -4.10
C THR A 120 -14.99 22.09 -5.46
N GLU A 121 -16.21 22.58 -5.57
CA GLU A 121 -16.93 22.59 -6.84
C GLU A 121 -16.18 23.31 -7.98
N ARG A 122 -15.36 24.31 -7.66
CA ARG A 122 -14.73 25.20 -8.64
C ARG A 122 -13.21 25.22 -8.62
N LEU A 123 -12.60 24.63 -7.60
CA LEU A 123 -11.16 24.70 -7.37
C LEU A 123 -10.63 23.33 -6.98
N ILE A 124 -9.52 22.93 -7.62
CA ILE A 124 -8.71 21.80 -7.21
C ILE A 124 -7.32 22.34 -6.87
N VAL A 125 -6.87 22.11 -5.64
CA VAL A 125 -5.51 22.40 -5.19
C VAL A 125 -4.73 21.10 -5.22
N ARG A 126 -3.55 21.13 -5.86
CA ARG A 126 -2.66 19.96 -5.97
C ARG A 126 -1.24 20.32 -5.57
N GLU A 127 -0.47 19.29 -5.23
CA GLU A 127 0.98 19.33 -5.19
C GLU A 127 1.58 19.86 -6.52
N GLN A 128 2.69 20.59 -6.43
CA GLN A 128 3.43 21.11 -7.59
C GLN A 128 4.40 20.09 -8.15
#